data_AF-A0A7K6ANI0-F1
#
_entry.id   AF-A0A7K6ANI0-F1
#
_cell.length_a   1.000
_cell.length_b   1.000
_cell.length_c   1.000
_cell.angle_alpha   90.00
_cell.angle_beta   90.00
_cell.angle_gamma   90.00
#
_symmetry.space_group_name_H-M   'P 1'
#
loop_
_entity.id
_entity.type
_entity.pdbx_description
1 polymer ?
#
loop_
_entity_poly.entity_id
_entity_poly.type
_entity_poly.pdbx_seq_one_letter_code
_entity_poly.pdbx_strand_id
1 'polypeptide(L)'
;RVDEWTDVDRRRVMNDIISTMFNNRFMQELFKPQELYSKKALRTVYDRLAHASIMRLNQASMDKLYDLMTMAFKYQVLLCPRPRDLLLVTFNHLDAIKEFIQDAPGILNQVDETFRQLIDTYGPLSDGEFQLIRQTLLIFFQDMHIRVSIFLKDKVQNSNGRFVLPISGPVPWGTEVPGLIRLFNHNGVETRRTTFATDASYVAPHREGSFDLYGDRVLKLGTNMYSASRPVETHVSGSSKHPASRAKENVIPNPLAKEELNFLARLLGGLEVNKPGGSKAGFRLNLFTTDEEEEHAALARPEELSYKVVNIEATQ
;
A
#
# COMPACT_ATOMS: atom_id res chain seq x y z
N ARG A 1 10.79 -35.47 -3.99
CA ARG A 1 11.53 -34.20 -4.12
C ARG A 1 10.50 -33.09 -4.06
N VAL A 2 10.50 -32.33 -2.96
CA VAL A 2 9.78 -31.05 -2.90
C VAL A 2 10.69 -30.09 -3.67
N ASP A 3 10.25 -29.60 -4.83
CA ASP A 3 10.98 -28.57 -5.56
C ASP A 3 10.91 -27.28 -4.74
N GLU A 4 11.97 -27.03 -3.97
CA GLU A 4 12.10 -25.84 -3.16
C GLU A 4 12.57 -24.70 -4.06
N TRP A 5 11.77 -23.63 -4.15
CA TRP A 5 12.08 -22.47 -4.98
C TRP A 5 13.35 -21.78 -4.50
N THR A 6 14.29 -21.57 -5.41
CA THR A 6 15.53 -20.85 -5.13
C THR A 6 15.30 -19.34 -5.18
N ASP A 7 16.20 -18.56 -4.58
CA ASP A 7 16.19 -17.10 -4.75
C ASP A 7 16.40 -16.67 -6.20
N VAL A 8 16.97 -17.54 -7.04
CA VAL A 8 17.07 -17.31 -8.48
C VAL A 8 15.68 -17.38 -9.12
N ASP A 9 14.86 -18.36 -8.73
CA ASP A 9 13.49 -18.50 -9.25
C ASP A 9 12.60 -17.33 -8.82
N ARG A 10 12.72 -16.89 -7.56
CA ARG A 10 11.99 -15.70 -7.05
C ARG A 10 12.38 -14.44 -7.82
N ARG A 11 13.68 -14.21 -8.03
CA ARG A 11 14.17 -13.07 -8.82
C ARG A 11 13.70 -13.14 -10.26
N ARG A 12 13.69 -14.34 -10.87
CA ARG A 12 13.19 -14.53 -12.23
C ARG A 12 11.73 -14.13 -12.35
N VAL A 13 10.88 -14.56 -11.43
CA VAL A 13 9.45 -14.16 -11.41
C VAL A 13 9.29 -12.65 -11.31
N MET A 14 10.02 -12.01 -10.40
CA MET A 14 9.96 -10.56 -10.24
C MET A 14 10.42 -9.83 -11.51
N ASN A 15 11.53 -10.27 -12.10
CA ASN A 15 12.05 -9.71 -13.35
C ASN A 15 11.05 -9.89 -14.50
N ASP A 16 10.39 -11.04 -14.63
CA ASP A 16 9.41 -11.29 -15.69
C ASP A 16 8.17 -10.38 -15.54
N ILE A 17 7.67 -10.20 -14.32
CA ILE A 17 6.53 -9.31 -14.03
C ILE A 17 6.91 -7.86 -14.32
N ILE A 18 8.04 -7.39 -13.80
CA ILE A 18 8.48 -5.99 -13.94
C ILE A 18 8.84 -5.70 -15.40
N SER A 19 9.52 -6.61 -16.10
CA SER A 19 9.83 -6.42 -17.53
C SER A 19 8.56 -6.34 -18.39
N THR A 20 7.52 -7.09 -18.05
CA THR A 20 6.22 -7.00 -18.73
C THR A 20 5.50 -5.69 -18.39
N MET A 21 5.51 -5.29 -17.12
CA MET A 21 4.90 -4.05 -16.65
C MET A 21 5.53 -2.82 -17.28
N PHE A 22 6.85 -2.78 -17.43
CA PHE A 22 7.60 -1.65 -18.00
C PHE A 22 8.03 -1.88 -19.45
N ASN A 23 7.33 -2.77 -20.16
CA ASN A 23 7.59 -2.97 -21.58
C ASN A 23 7.35 -1.66 -22.34
N ASN A 24 8.30 -1.28 -23.19
CA ASN A 24 8.27 0.00 -23.90
C ASN A 24 6.97 0.19 -24.72
N ARG A 25 6.48 -0.85 -25.42
CA ARG A 25 5.23 -0.75 -26.20
C ARG A 25 4.02 -0.54 -25.30
N PHE A 26 3.98 -1.22 -24.16
CA PHE A 26 2.89 -1.07 -23.20
C PHE A 26 2.89 0.33 -22.58
N MET A 27 4.06 0.83 -22.18
CA MET A 27 4.20 2.19 -21.65
C MET A 27 3.81 3.24 -22.69
N GLN A 28 4.25 3.10 -23.94
CA GLN A 28 3.86 4.00 -25.03
C GLN A 28 2.33 4.10 -25.22
N GLU A 29 1.61 2.98 -25.10
CA GLU A 29 0.14 3.01 -25.14
C GLU A 29 -0.45 3.65 -23.88
N LEU A 30 0.14 3.40 -22.69
CA LEU A 30 -0.34 3.93 -21.42
C LEU A 30 -0.21 5.46 -21.32
N PHE A 31 0.84 6.04 -21.89
CA PHE A 31 1.08 7.49 -21.92
C PHE A 31 0.28 8.24 -22.99
N LYS A 32 -0.46 7.54 -23.86
CA LYS A 32 -1.40 8.23 -24.75
C LYS A 32 -2.51 8.87 -23.93
N PRO A 33 -2.93 10.11 -24.24
CA PRO A 33 -4.11 10.70 -23.64
C PRO A 33 -5.31 9.79 -23.82
N GLN A 34 -5.91 9.37 -22.72
CA GLN A 34 -7.02 8.43 -22.71
C GLN A 34 -7.89 8.65 -21.48
N GLU A 35 -9.17 8.29 -21.59
CA GLU A 35 -10.04 8.24 -20.43
C GLU A 35 -9.61 7.12 -19.47
N LEU A 36 -9.99 7.26 -18.20
CA LEU A 36 -9.73 6.23 -17.21
C LEU A 36 -10.41 4.91 -17.62
N TYR A 37 -9.66 3.80 -17.53
CA TYR A 37 -10.21 2.48 -17.80
C TYR A 37 -11.42 2.16 -16.93
N SER A 38 -12.39 1.44 -17.51
CA SER A 38 -13.45 0.82 -16.72
C SER A 38 -12.86 -0.18 -15.71
N LYS A 39 -13.56 -0.41 -14.59
CA LYS A 39 -13.15 -1.39 -13.56
C LYS A 39 -12.87 -2.78 -14.17
N LYS A 40 -13.67 -3.21 -15.15
CA LYS A 40 -13.50 -4.48 -15.86
C LYS A 40 -12.25 -4.51 -16.75
N ALA A 41 -11.97 -3.41 -17.46
CA ALA A 41 -10.77 -3.30 -18.30
C ALA A 41 -9.51 -3.28 -17.43
N LEU A 42 -9.50 -2.49 -16.34
CA LEU A 42 -8.40 -2.44 -15.39
C LEU A 42 -8.12 -3.82 -14.76
N ARG A 43 -9.17 -4.53 -14.33
CA ARG A 43 -9.06 -5.91 -13.85
C ARG A 43 -8.41 -6.85 -14.87
N THR A 44 -8.79 -6.72 -16.14
CA THR A 44 -8.22 -7.54 -17.22
C THR A 44 -6.72 -7.27 -17.40
N VAL A 45 -6.31 -6.01 -17.35
CA VAL A 45 -4.88 -5.64 -17.42
C VAL A 45 -4.13 -6.18 -16.21
N TYR A 46 -4.70 -6.03 -15.01
CA TYR A 46 -4.14 -6.54 -13.77
C TYR A 46 -3.91 -8.05 -13.81
N ASP A 47 -4.91 -8.82 -14.25
CA ASP A 47 -4.81 -10.29 -14.35
C ASP A 47 -3.70 -10.72 -15.31
N ARG A 48 -3.56 -10.02 -16.44
CA ARG A 48 -2.49 -10.28 -17.41
C ARG A 48 -1.10 -9.98 -16.82
N LEU A 49 -0.95 -8.90 -16.06
CA LEU A 49 0.31 -8.54 -15.43
C LEU A 49 0.69 -9.51 -14.30
N ALA A 50 -0.25 -9.87 -13.44
CA ALA A 50 0.00 -10.82 -12.34
C ALA A 50 0.39 -12.22 -12.83
N HIS A 51 -0.10 -12.62 -14.01
CA HIS A 51 0.23 -13.88 -14.68
C HIS A 51 1.27 -13.74 -15.80
N ALA A 52 2.02 -12.63 -15.83
CA ALA A 52 3.09 -12.45 -16.80
C ALA A 52 4.27 -13.42 -16.58
N SER A 53 4.45 -13.90 -15.35
CA SER A 53 5.47 -14.88 -15.00
C SER A 53 4.96 -16.32 -15.04
N ILE A 54 5.86 -17.27 -14.76
CA ILE A 54 5.52 -18.69 -14.62
C ILE A 54 4.56 -18.99 -13.45
N MET A 55 4.51 -18.13 -12.42
CA MET A 55 3.65 -18.34 -11.27
C MET A 55 2.19 -18.05 -11.63
N ARG A 56 1.32 -19.00 -11.28
CA ARG A 56 -0.12 -18.88 -11.49
C ARG A 56 -0.83 -18.86 -10.14
N LEU A 57 -1.53 -17.77 -9.88
CA LEU A 57 -2.49 -17.69 -8.80
C LEU A 57 -3.81 -18.35 -9.20
N ASN A 58 -4.52 -18.87 -8.21
CA ASN A 58 -5.89 -19.34 -8.39
C ASN A 58 -6.86 -18.15 -8.46
N GLN A 59 -8.09 -18.37 -8.93
CA GLN A 59 -9.07 -17.29 -9.08
C GLN A 59 -9.35 -16.56 -7.75
N ALA A 60 -9.60 -17.29 -6.67
CA ALA A 60 -9.87 -16.70 -5.36
C ALA A 60 -8.70 -15.84 -4.83
N SER A 61 -7.46 -16.28 -5.05
CA SER A 61 -6.24 -15.56 -4.67
C SER A 61 -6.04 -14.34 -5.56
N MET A 62 -6.37 -14.44 -6.85
CA MET A 62 -6.36 -13.31 -7.78
C MET A 62 -7.42 -12.26 -7.43
N ASP A 63 -8.60 -12.66 -6.97
CA ASP A 63 -9.66 -11.77 -6.49
C ASP A 63 -9.21 -11.03 -5.23
N LYS A 64 -8.76 -11.76 -4.20
CA LYS A 64 -8.24 -11.15 -2.96
C LYS A 64 -7.03 -10.23 -3.20
N LEU A 65 -6.13 -10.60 -4.11
CA LEU A 65 -4.98 -9.77 -4.46
C LEU A 65 -5.40 -8.44 -5.12
N TYR A 66 -6.37 -8.48 -6.04
CA TYR A 66 -6.88 -7.26 -6.68
C TYR A 66 -7.64 -6.36 -5.72
N ASP A 67 -8.43 -6.96 -4.83
CA ASP A 67 -9.14 -6.24 -3.77
C ASP A 67 -8.15 -5.54 -2.83
N LEU A 68 -7.10 -6.24 -2.40
CA LEU A 68 -6.02 -5.69 -1.59
C LEU A 68 -5.35 -4.50 -2.30
N MET A 69 -4.89 -4.68 -3.54
CA MET A 69 -4.20 -3.63 -4.28
C MET A 69 -5.10 -2.41 -4.53
N THR A 70 -6.36 -2.66 -4.88
CA THR A 70 -7.34 -1.60 -5.13
C THR A 70 -7.64 -0.80 -3.87
N MET A 71 -7.92 -1.48 -2.76
CA MET A 71 -8.20 -0.82 -1.48
C MET A 71 -6.95 -0.12 -0.93
N ALA A 72 -5.76 -0.68 -1.13
CA ALA A 72 -4.51 -0.05 -0.73
C ALA A 72 -4.24 1.25 -1.50
N PHE A 73 -4.42 1.23 -2.82
CA PHE A 73 -4.25 2.44 -3.61
C PHE A 73 -5.34 3.48 -3.30
N LYS A 74 -6.61 3.05 -3.13
CA LYS A 74 -7.69 3.92 -2.64
C LYS A 74 -7.30 4.62 -1.33
N TYR A 75 -6.76 3.87 -0.36
CA TYR A 75 -6.32 4.41 0.91
C TYR A 75 -5.22 5.47 0.74
N GLN A 76 -4.22 5.19 -0.12
CA GLN A 76 -3.16 6.15 -0.43
C GLN A 76 -3.70 7.44 -1.06
N VAL A 77 -4.62 7.34 -2.03
CA VAL A 77 -5.23 8.51 -2.68
C VAL A 77 -6.05 9.35 -1.69
N LEU A 78 -6.76 8.70 -0.76
CA LEU A 78 -7.50 9.39 0.30
C LEU A 78 -6.57 10.15 1.24
N LEU A 79 -5.42 9.58 1.60
CA LEU A 79 -4.47 10.17 2.54
C LEU A 79 -3.50 11.17 1.95
N CYS A 80 -3.41 11.32 0.62
CA CYS A 80 -2.51 12.30 0.01
C CYS A 80 -2.81 13.71 0.54
N PRO A 81 -1.83 14.39 1.20
CA PRO A 81 -2.07 15.74 1.74
C PRO A 81 -2.33 16.76 0.64
N ARG A 82 -1.52 16.74 -0.43
CA ARG A 82 -1.70 17.56 -1.64
C ARG A 82 -2.07 16.67 -2.83
N PRO A 83 -2.80 17.19 -3.84
CA PRO A 83 -3.06 16.45 -5.07
C PRO A 83 -1.77 16.02 -5.79
N ARG A 84 -0.76 16.90 -5.81
CA ARG A 84 0.55 16.63 -6.39
C ARG A 84 1.33 15.51 -5.68
N ASP A 85 1.02 15.22 -4.41
CA ASP A 85 1.69 14.15 -3.67
C ASP A 85 1.35 12.75 -4.23
N LEU A 86 0.32 12.62 -5.08
CA LEU A 86 0.08 11.41 -5.87
C LEU A 86 1.30 11.01 -6.71
N LEU A 87 2.01 11.99 -7.25
CA LEU A 87 3.22 11.73 -8.02
C LEU A 87 4.35 11.21 -7.12
N LEU A 88 4.47 11.71 -5.88
CA LEU A 88 5.41 11.19 -4.89
C LEU A 88 5.08 9.74 -4.49
N VAL A 89 3.79 9.40 -4.36
CA VAL A 89 3.35 8.00 -4.16
C VAL A 89 3.80 7.12 -5.32
N THR A 90 3.59 7.57 -6.56
CA THR A 90 4.07 6.84 -7.75
C THR A 90 5.59 6.71 -7.75
N PHE A 91 6.34 7.74 -7.36
CA PHE A 91 7.79 7.69 -7.31
C PHE A 91 8.30 6.74 -6.21
N ASN A 92 7.66 6.70 -5.04
CA ASN A 92 7.94 5.69 -4.02
C ASN A 92 7.73 4.26 -4.56
N HIS A 93 6.66 4.03 -5.33
CA HIS A 93 6.44 2.72 -5.97
C HIS A 93 7.56 2.37 -6.96
N LEU A 94 8.01 3.34 -7.76
CA LEU A 94 9.10 3.13 -8.72
C LEU A 94 10.44 2.90 -8.03
N ASP A 95 10.75 3.65 -6.97
CA ASP A 95 11.97 3.48 -6.20
C ASP A 95 12.02 2.07 -5.59
N ALA A 96 10.91 1.59 -5.00
CA ALA A 96 10.80 0.22 -4.51
C ALA A 96 10.91 -0.83 -5.64
N ILE A 97 10.35 -0.55 -6.82
CA ILE A 97 10.49 -1.44 -7.99
C ILE A 97 11.95 -1.54 -8.43
N LYS A 98 12.69 -0.43 -8.46
CA LYS A 98 14.13 -0.42 -8.79
C LYS A 98 14.94 -1.28 -7.82
N GLU A 99 14.57 -1.31 -6.54
CA GLU A 99 15.22 -2.17 -5.55
C GLU A 99 15.08 -3.67 -5.88
N PHE A 100 13.97 -4.11 -6.47
CA PHE A 100 13.79 -5.51 -6.86
C PHE A 100 14.64 -5.94 -8.06
N ILE A 101 15.14 -4.99 -8.86
CA ILE A 101 15.78 -5.25 -10.16
C ILE A 101 17.20 -4.67 -10.27
N GLN A 102 17.86 -4.38 -9.15
CA GLN A 102 19.21 -3.80 -9.13
C GLN A 102 20.22 -4.64 -9.95
N ASP A 103 20.05 -5.96 -9.96
CA ASP A 103 20.90 -6.91 -10.70
C ASP A 103 20.55 -7.05 -12.20
N ALA A 104 19.51 -6.36 -12.68
CA ALA A 104 18.98 -6.49 -14.04
C ALA A 104 19.01 -5.14 -14.79
N PRO A 105 20.20 -4.70 -15.27
CA PRO A 105 20.38 -3.34 -15.80
C PRO A 105 19.49 -3.01 -17.00
N GLY A 106 19.15 -4.00 -17.83
CA GLY A 106 18.23 -3.82 -18.95
C GLY A 106 16.81 -3.45 -18.51
N ILE A 107 16.30 -4.07 -17.45
CA ILE A 107 14.97 -3.78 -16.89
C ILE A 107 15.03 -2.47 -16.10
N LEU A 108 16.11 -2.25 -15.35
CA LEU A 108 16.33 -0.99 -14.61
C LEU A 108 16.25 0.22 -15.54
N ASN A 109 16.90 0.14 -16.71
CA ASN A 109 16.83 1.20 -17.72
C ASN A 109 15.40 1.44 -18.24
N GLN A 110 14.56 0.41 -18.36
CA GLN A 110 13.16 0.57 -18.76
C GLN A 110 12.34 1.30 -17.68
N VAL A 111 12.58 0.98 -16.41
CA VAL A 111 11.94 1.66 -15.27
C VAL A 111 12.41 3.11 -15.18
N ASP A 112 13.70 3.38 -15.32
CA ASP A 112 14.25 4.75 -15.33
C ASP A 112 13.69 5.59 -16.48
N GLU A 113 13.54 5.00 -17.67
CA GLU A 113 12.94 5.69 -18.81
C GLU A 113 11.48 6.04 -18.55
N THR A 114 10.71 5.10 -17.98
CA THR A 114 9.33 5.36 -17.56
C THR A 114 9.26 6.44 -16.49
N PHE A 115 10.22 6.46 -15.55
CA PHE A 115 10.32 7.49 -14.53
C PHE A 115 10.51 8.87 -15.15
N ARG A 116 11.45 9.02 -16.09
CA ARG A 116 11.66 10.29 -16.80
C ARG A 116 10.41 10.74 -17.55
N GLN A 117 9.74 9.82 -18.25
CA GLN A 117 8.46 10.11 -18.92
C GLN A 117 7.37 10.59 -17.95
N LEU A 118 7.29 10.03 -16.73
CA LEU A 118 6.37 10.54 -15.70
C LEU A 118 6.72 11.95 -15.24
N ILE A 119 8.01 12.25 -15.03
CA ILE A 119 8.46 13.61 -14.67
C ILE A 119 8.10 14.57 -15.80
N ASP A 120 8.41 14.25 -17.04
CA ASP A 120 8.18 15.13 -18.19
C ASP A 120 6.68 15.35 -18.46
N THR A 121 5.86 14.31 -18.27
CA THR A 121 4.41 14.36 -18.52
C THR A 121 3.65 15.05 -17.39
N TYR A 122 3.93 14.69 -16.13
CA TYR A 122 3.14 15.12 -14.97
C TYR A 122 3.81 16.22 -14.13
N GLY A 123 5.13 16.41 -14.26
CA GLY A 123 5.88 17.43 -13.54
C GLY A 123 5.41 18.87 -13.79
N PRO A 124 5.09 19.26 -15.05
CA PRO A 124 4.60 20.60 -15.37
C PRO A 124 3.14 20.87 -14.98
N LEU A 125 2.36 19.85 -14.61
CA LEU A 125 0.94 20.02 -14.29
C LEU A 125 0.75 20.90 -13.05
N SER A 126 -0.29 21.73 -13.10
CA SER A 126 -0.73 22.57 -11.99
C SER A 126 -1.43 21.74 -10.90
N ASP A 127 -1.54 22.32 -9.69
CA ASP A 127 -2.29 21.69 -8.59
C ASP A 127 -3.77 21.46 -8.95
N GLY A 128 -4.36 22.32 -9.81
CA GLY A 128 -5.72 22.15 -10.30
C GLY A 128 -5.87 20.92 -11.19
N GLU A 129 -4.93 20.69 -12.10
CA GLU A 129 -4.92 19.50 -12.95
C GLU A 129 -4.70 18.22 -12.12
N PHE A 130 -3.77 18.25 -11.16
CA PHE A 130 -3.60 17.15 -10.21
C PHE A 130 -4.85 16.91 -9.36
N GLN A 131 -5.59 17.96 -8.99
CA GLN A 131 -6.85 17.81 -8.27
C GLN A 131 -7.92 17.13 -9.14
N LEU A 132 -7.96 17.41 -10.45
CA LEU A 132 -8.84 16.70 -11.39
C LEU A 132 -8.46 15.22 -11.51
N ILE A 133 -7.16 14.91 -11.59
CA ILE A 133 -6.66 13.52 -11.56
C ILE A 133 -7.11 12.84 -10.26
N ARG A 134 -6.86 13.47 -9.11
CA ARG A 134 -7.25 12.95 -7.79
C ARG A 134 -8.74 12.70 -7.70
N GLN A 135 -9.56 13.67 -8.12
CA GLN A 135 -11.02 13.55 -8.11
C GLN A 135 -11.47 12.38 -8.99
N THR A 136 -10.91 12.23 -10.19
CA THR A 136 -11.21 11.14 -11.12
C THR A 136 -10.91 9.78 -10.49
N LEU A 137 -9.76 9.64 -9.82
CA LEU A 137 -9.40 8.44 -9.06
C LEU A 137 -10.35 8.18 -7.89
N LEU A 138 -10.71 9.21 -7.12
CA LEU A 138 -11.64 9.09 -6.00
C LEU A 138 -13.04 8.63 -6.45
N ILE A 139 -13.54 9.15 -7.57
CA ILE A 139 -14.80 8.72 -8.20
C ILE A 139 -14.69 7.26 -8.64
N PHE A 140 -13.56 6.86 -9.24
CA PHE A 140 -13.36 5.47 -9.65
C PHE A 140 -13.43 4.50 -8.47
N PHE A 141 -12.83 4.85 -7.34
CA PHE A 141 -12.84 4.06 -6.11
C PHE A 141 -14.08 4.28 -5.24
N GLN A 142 -15.02 5.12 -5.69
CA GLN A 142 -16.27 5.34 -5.01
C GLN A 142 -17.03 4.00 -4.87
N ASP A 143 -17.70 3.85 -3.73
CA ASP A 143 -18.51 2.69 -3.37
C ASP A 143 -17.77 1.35 -3.23
N MET A 144 -16.43 1.36 -3.34
CA MET A 144 -15.59 0.19 -3.06
C MET A 144 -15.32 0.08 -1.55
N HIS A 145 -16.03 -0.84 -0.90
CA HIS A 145 -15.99 -1.05 0.56
C HIS A 145 -15.56 -2.48 0.91
N ILE A 146 -14.43 -2.91 0.34
CA ILE A 146 -13.94 -4.28 0.51
C ILE A 146 -13.09 -4.33 1.77
N ARG A 147 -13.36 -5.31 2.63
CA ARG A 147 -12.59 -5.53 3.86
C ARG A 147 -11.21 -6.08 3.52
N VAL A 148 -10.19 -5.54 4.18
CA VAL A 148 -8.81 -5.95 4.00
C VAL A 148 -8.18 -6.16 5.38
N SER A 149 -7.72 -7.37 5.63
CA SER A 149 -7.25 -7.81 6.95
C SER A 149 -6.16 -6.91 7.54
N ILE A 150 -5.18 -6.46 6.74
CA ILE A 150 -4.13 -5.56 7.24
C ILE A 150 -4.69 -4.22 7.71
N PHE A 151 -5.66 -3.64 7.00
CA PHE A 151 -6.27 -2.37 7.37
C PHE A 151 -7.22 -2.48 8.57
N LEU A 152 -7.89 -3.62 8.71
CA LEU A 152 -8.68 -3.95 9.90
C LEU A 152 -7.77 -4.10 11.12
N LYS A 153 -6.68 -4.87 10.99
CA LYS A 153 -5.67 -5.06 12.05
C LYS A 153 -5.04 -3.72 12.47
N ASP A 154 -4.81 -2.81 11.52
CA ASP A 154 -4.26 -1.48 11.77
C ASP A 154 -5.28 -0.46 12.28
N LYS A 155 -6.56 -0.86 12.38
CA LYS A 155 -7.68 0.00 12.81
C LYS A 155 -7.87 1.24 11.92
N VAL A 156 -7.33 1.21 10.70
CA VAL A 156 -7.52 2.25 9.70
C VAL A 156 -8.74 1.98 8.82
N GLN A 157 -9.35 0.80 8.95
CA GLN A 157 -10.60 0.42 8.29
C GLN A 157 -11.59 -0.15 9.32
N ASN A 158 -12.88 0.12 9.11
CA ASN A 158 -13.98 -0.43 9.88
C ASN A 158 -14.45 -1.78 9.31
N SER A 159 -15.22 -2.54 10.10
CA SER A 159 -15.79 -3.83 9.68
C SER A 159 -16.71 -3.73 8.46
N ASN A 160 -17.28 -2.56 8.19
CA ASN A 160 -18.07 -2.27 6.99
C ASN A 160 -17.22 -1.89 5.75
N GLY A 161 -15.88 -2.03 5.82
CA GLY A 161 -14.97 -1.75 4.70
C GLY A 161 -14.66 -0.27 4.46
N ARG A 162 -15.21 0.66 5.25
CA ARG A 162 -14.90 2.10 5.15
C ARG A 162 -13.60 2.44 5.89
N PHE A 163 -12.82 3.34 5.31
CA PHE A 163 -11.61 3.86 5.95
C PHE A 163 -11.91 4.88 7.04
N VAL A 164 -11.11 4.85 8.09
CA VAL A 164 -11.03 5.87 9.14
C VAL A 164 -9.84 6.76 8.79
N LEU A 165 -10.12 8.02 8.48
CA LEU A 165 -9.08 8.99 8.12
C LEU A 165 -8.56 9.70 9.38
N PRO A 166 -7.24 9.93 9.49
CA PRO A 166 -6.67 10.67 10.60
C PRO A 166 -7.15 12.12 10.54
N ILE A 167 -7.52 12.65 11.70
CA ILE A 167 -7.92 14.06 11.88
C ILE A 167 -6.75 14.93 12.36
N SER A 168 -5.55 14.38 12.50
CA SER A 168 -4.36 15.02 13.03
C SER A 168 -3.12 14.58 12.24
N GLY A 169 -1.98 15.26 12.45
CA GLY A 169 -0.71 14.93 11.81
C GLY A 169 -0.07 16.11 11.09
N PRO A 170 0.94 15.85 10.24
CA PRO A 170 1.61 16.91 9.50
C PRO A 170 0.66 17.56 8.50
N VAL A 171 0.65 18.88 8.47
CA VAL A 171 -0.05 19.63 7.43
C VAL A 171 0.74 19.57 6.12
N PRO A 172 0.08 19.72 4.95
CA PRO A 172 0.78 19.74 3.67
C PRO A 172 1.95 20.72 3.60
N TRP A 173 3.00 20.40 2.84
CA TRP A 173 4.07 21.36 2.56
C TRP A 173 3.52 22.65 1.94
N GLY A 174 4.03 23.79 2.40
CA GLY A 174 3.56 25.11 1.96
C GLY A 174 2.28 25.61 2.65
N THR A 175 1.76 24.88 3.64
CA THR A 175 0.58 25.31 4.41
C THR A 175 0.92 25.69 5.84
N GLU A 176 0.20 26.68 6.39
CA GLU A 176 0.29 27.03 7.80
C GLU A 176 -0.49 26.02 8.66
N VAL A 177 -0.01 25.80 9.89
CA VAL A 177 -0.71 24.96 10.86
C VAL A 177 -2.06 25.62 11.22
N PRO A 178 -3.20 24.91 11.11
CA PRO A 178 -4.51 25.45 11.46
C PRO A 178 -4.59 25.96 12.91
N GLY A 179 -5.45 26.94 13.14
CA GLY A 179 -5.76 27.47 14.47
C GLY A 179 -5.31 28.91 14.69
N LEU A 180 -4.44 29.47 13.85
CA LEU A 180 -4.07 30.89 13.93
C LEU A 180 -5.13 31.79 13.25
N ILE A 181 -5.67 32.74 13.99
CA ILE A 181 -6.61 33.75 13.48
C ILE A 181 -5.91 35.11 13.48
N ARG A 182 -5.85 35.75 12.30
CA ARG A 182 -5.28 37.09 12.09
C ARG A 182 -6.40 38.04 11.65
N LEU A 183 -6.54 39.18 12.32
CA LEU A 183 -7.44 40.25 11.92
C LEU A 183 -6.62 41.38 11.31
N PHE A 184 -7.05 41.87 10.16
CA PHE A 184 -6.41 42.97 9.43
C PHE A 184 -7.36 44.17 9.39
N ASN A 185 -6.79 45.38 9.42
CA ASN A 185 -7.57 46.60 9.16
C ASN A 185 -7.72 46.86 7.65
N HIS A 186 -8.42 47.95 7.29
CA HIS A 186 -8.62 48.37 5.90
C HIS A 186 -7.32 48.69 5.14
N ASN A 187 -6.22 48.93 5.86
CA ASN A 187 -4.89 49.18 5.29
C ASN A 187 -4.05 47.89 5.15
N GLY A 188 -4.63 46.71 5.44
CA GLY A 188 -3.92 45.42 5.36
C GLY A 188 -2.93 45.17 6.50
N VAL A 189 -2.95 45.98 7.56
CA VAL A 189 -2.07 45.81 8.74
C VAL A 189 -2.73 44.87 9.75
N GLU A 190 -1.99 43.86 10.22
CA GLU A 190 -2.43 42.93 11.27
C GLU A 190 -2.68 43.72 12.56
N THR A 191 -3.93 43.75 13.05
CA THR A 191 -4.32 44.47 14.27
C THR A 191 -4.47 43.54 15.47
N ARG A 192 -4.80 42.27 15.23
CA ARG A 192 -5.02 41.29 16.29
C ARG A 192 -4.66 39.88 15.83
N ARG A 193 -4.03 39.15 16.75
CA ARG A 193 -3.71 37.74 16.63
C ARG A 193 -4.39 36.97 17.76
N THR A 194 -5.10 35.92 17.42
CA THR A 194 -5.72 34.99 18.38
C THR A 194 -5.57 33.55 17.88
N THR A 195 -5.78 32.58 18.76
CA THR A 195 -5.73 31.16 18.41
C THR A 195 -7.05 30.47 18.71
N PHE A 196 -7.44 29.54 17.84
CA PHE A 196 -8.52 28.60 18.05
C PHE A 196 -7.91 27.26 18.47
N ALA A 197 -8.33 26.75 19.64
CA ALA A 197 -7.89 25.44 20.10
C ALA A 197 -8.57 24.36 19.25
N THR A 198 -7.76 23.57 18.54
CA THR A 198 -8.22 22.39 17.82
C THR A 198 -8.03 21.15 18.68
N ASP A 199 -9.00 20.25 18.71
CA ASP A 199 -8.86 18.93 19.36
C ASP A 199 -7.85 18.02 18.63
N ALA A 200 -7.38 18.45 17.46
CA ALA A 200 -6.39 17.77 16.64
C ALA A 200 -4.99 18.38 16.81
N SER A 201 -3.98 17.51 16.90
CA SER A 201 -2.56 17.89 16.92
C SER A 201 -2.02 17.97 15.50
N TYR A 202 -1.94 19.19 14.97
CA TYR A 202 -1.32 19.47 13.67
C TYR A 202 0.12 19.93 13.85
N VAL A 203 1.02 19.44 13.00
CA VAL A 203 2.44 19.83 13.02
C VAL A 203 2.86 20.38 11.68
N ALA A 204 3.84 21.29 11.69
CA ALA A 204 4.42 21.78 10.45
C ALA A 204 5.11 20.62 9.69
N PRO A 205 5.04 20.63 8.36
CA PRO A 205 5.76 19.66 7.53
C PRO A 205 7.26 19.86 7.71
N HIS A 206 8.03 18.77 7.71
CA HIS A 206 9.48 18.84 7.91
C HIS A 206 10.19 19.49 6.71
N ARG A 207 9.89 19.02 5.48
CA ARG A 207 10.44 19.52 4.21
C ARG A 207 9.61 19.03 3.03
N GLU A 208 9.84 19.60 1.85
CA GLU A 208 9.27 19.10 0.60
C GLU A 208 9.94 17.79 0.16
N GLY A 209 9.13 16.88 -0.41
CA GLY A 209 9.63 15.67 -1.05
C GLY A 209 10.26 15.94 -2.42
N SER A 210 11.29 15.18 -2.78
CA SER A 210 11.94 15.31 -4.09
C SER A 210 11.07 14.73 -5.21
N PHE A 211 10.93 15.49 -6.29
CA PHE A 211 10.29 15.09 -7.55
C PHE A 211 11.29 14.74 -8.66
N ASP A 212 12.58 14.72 -8.34
CA ASP A 212 13.64 14.36 -9.28
C ASP A 212 13.73 12.84 -9.43
N LEU A 213 14.53 12.37 -10.39
CA LEU A 213 14.75 10.93 -10.59
C LEU A 213 15.27 10.23 -9.31
N TYR A 214 16.05 10.95 -8.48
CA TYR A 214 16.57 10.47 -7.21
C TYR A 214 16.38 11.53 -6.12
N GLY A 215 16.06 11.09 -4.90
CA GLY A 215 15.96 11.97 -3.74
C GLY A 215 15.04 11.39 -2.66
N ASP A 216 15.04 11.99 -1.48
CA ASP A 216 14.10 11.58 -0.43
C ASP A 216 12.70 12.09 -0.77
N ARG A 217 11.74 11.16 -0.89
CA ARG A 217 10.33 11.48 -1.13
C ARG A 217 9.66 12.08 0.10
N VAL A 218 10.18 11.84 1.31
CA VAL A 218 9.69 12.30 2.63
C VAL A 218 8.30 11.76 3.01
N LEU A 219 7.44 11.56 2.00
CA LEU A 219 6.14 10.95 2.07
C LEU A 219 6.27 9.44 2.31
N LYS A 220 5.57 8.93 3.33
CA LYS A 220 5.50 7.49 3.62
C LYS A 220 4.45 6.75 2.79
N LEU A 221 3.53 7.46 2.16
CA LEU A 221 2.55 6.84 1.25
C LEU A 221 3.29 6.29 0.02
N GLY A 222 2.90 5.11 -0.43
CA GLY A 222 3.59 4.42 -1.53
C GLY A 222 4.74 3.49 -1.09
N THR A 223 5.05 3.42 0.21
CA THR A 223 5.99 2.42 0.72
C THR A 223 5.29 1.10 1.07
N ASN A 224 6.05 0.01 1.19
CA ASN A 224 5.51 -1.31 1.54
C ASN A 224 4.80 -1.30 2.91
N MET A 225 3.50 -1.60 2.92
CA MET A 225 2.64 -1.61 4.12
C MET A 225 2.97 -2.77 5.07
N TYR A 226 3.66 -3.81 4.58
CA TYR A 226 4.08 -4.97 5.36
C TYR A 226 5.46 -4.81 5.99
N SER A 227 6.20 -3.73 5.68
CA SER A 227 7.55 -3.50 6.23
C SER A 227 7.56 -3.10 7.70
N ALA A 228 6.42 -2.72 8.28
CA ALA A 228 6.33 -2.51 9.71
C ALA A 228 6.45 -3.86 10.43
N SER A 229 7.58 -4.09 11.11
CA SER A 229 7.77 -5.25 11.99
C SER A 229 6.69 -5.23 13.07
N ARG A 230 5.80 -6.21 13.03
CA ARG A 230 4.81 -6.41 14.09
C ARG A 230 5.33 -7.48 15.03
N PRO A 231 5.34 -7.25 16.36
CA PRO A 231 5.30 -8.38 17.26
C PRO A 231 3.99 -9.11 16.96
N VAL A 232 4.10 -10.35 16.48
CA VAL A 232 2.95 -11.24 16.41
C VAL A 232 2.51 -11.43 17.86
N GLU A 233 1.40 -10.80 18.26
CA GLU A 233 0.73 -11.10 19.52
C GLU A 233 0.09 -12.48 19.37
N THR A 234 0.91 -13.52 19.46
CA THR A 234 0.43 -14.85 19.81
C THR A 234 -0.05 -14.72 21.24
N HIS A 235 -1.37 -14.58 21.43
CA HIS A 235 -2.01 -14.75 22.72
C HIS A 235 -1.83 -16.20 23.17
N VAL A 236 -0.67 -16.50 23.76
CA VAL A 236 -0.50 -17.65 24.64
C VAL A 236 -0.70 -17.08 26.04
N SER A 237 -1.86 -17.36 26.62
CA SER A 237 -2.17 -17.00 28.00
C SER A 237 -1.10 -17.57 28.94
N GLY A 238 -0.28 -16.70 29.55
CA GLY A 238 0.63 -17.12 30.62
C GLY A 238 1.83 -16.21 30.89
N SER A 239 1.72 -15.41 31.95
CA SER A 239 2.80 -14.79 32.74
C SER A 239 3.40 -13.41 32.34
N SER A 240 2.97 -12.41 33.11
CA SER A 240 3.74 -11.34 33.79
C SER A 240 4.93 -10.61 33.14
N LYS A 241 4.71 -9.31 32.90
CA LYS A 241 5.50 -8.09 33.24
C LYS A 241 7.04 -8.11 33.10
N HIS A 242 7.59 -7.33 32.17
CA HIS A 242 8.33 -6.06 32.38
C HIS A 242 8.90 -5.51 31.04
N PRO A 243 9.10 -4.18 30.89
CA PRO A 243 9.60 -3.56 29.65
C PRO A 243 11.12 -3.43 29.68
N ALA A 244 11.81 -3.79 28.59
CA ALA A 244 13.23 -3.49 28.41
C ALA A 244 13.57 -3.04 26.97
N SER A 245 14.24 -1.89 26.94
CA SER A 245 15.00 -1.21 25.90
C SER A 245 15.38 -1.95 24.61
N ARG A 246 15.25 -1.20 23.51
CA ARG A 246 16.01 -1.28 22.25
C ARG A 246 17.39 -1.95 22.40
N ALA A 247 17.56 -3.09 21.73
CA ALA A 247 18.85 -3.58 21.27
C ALA A 247 18.69 -4.11 19.83
N LYS A 248 19.68 -3.81 19.00
CA LYS A 248 19.79 -4.22 17.59
C LYS A 248 19.69 -5.75 17.48
N GLU A 249 18.74 -6.26 16.70
CA GLU A 249 18.66 -7.70 16.44
C GLU A 249 19.50 -8.09 15.22
N ASN A 250 20.52 -8.90 15.49
CA ASN A 250 21.32 -9.60 14.51
C ASN A 250 20.49 -10.70 13.83
N VAL A 251 20.67 -10.82 12.52
CA VAL A 251 20.10 -11.84 11.63
C VAL A 251 20.77 -13.19 11.92
N ILE A 252 20.30 -13.92 12.93
CA ILE A 252 20.62 -15.35 13.11
C ILE A 252 19.32 -16.10 13.44
N PRO A 253 18.81 -16.96 12.53
CA PRO A 253 17.61 -17.74 12.80
C PRO A 253 17.83 -18.70 13.98
N ASN A 254 16.92 -18.68 14.96
CA ASN A 254 16.95 -19.56 16.11
C ASN A 254 16.87 -21.04 15.67
N PRO A 255 17.91 -21.87 15.91
CA PRO A 255 17.95 -23.27 15.45
C PRO A 255 16.87 -24.14 16.10
N LEU A 256 16.36 -23.75 17.27
CA LEU A 256 15.32 -24.48 17.99
C LEU A 256 13.97 -24.46 17.24
N ALA A 257 13.65 -23.34 16.58
CA ALA A 257 12.41 -23.19 15.83
C ALA A 257 12.35 -24.12 14.60
N LYS A 258 13.52 -24.45 14.03
CA LYS A 258 13.63 -25.39 12.90
C LYS A 258 13.33 -26.82 13.31
N GLU A 259 13.72 -27.23 14.52
CA GLU A 259 13.49 -28.57 15.02
C GLU A 259 12.02 -28.80 15.40
N GLU A 260 11.36 -27.80 15.99
CA GLU A 260 9.93 -27.90 16.35
C GLU A 260 9.02 -27.96 15.11
N LEU A 261 9.32 -27.17 14.07
CA LEU A 261 8.60 -27.24 12.79
C LEU A 261 8.79 -28.59 12.09
N ASN A 262 9.98 -29.19 12.17
CA ASN A 262 10.24 -30.52 11.64
C ASN A 262 9.50 -31.62 12.42
N PHE A 263 9.34 -31.45 13.74
CA PHE A 263 8.56 -32.36 14.57
C PHE A 263 7.06 -32.29 14.22
N LEU A 264 6.53 -31.08 14.02
CA LEU A 264 5.16 -30.85 13.57
C LEU A 264 4.90 -31.49 12.19
N ALA A 265 5.84 -31.34 11.26
CA ALA A 265 5.77 -31.97 9.94
C ALA A 265 5.74 -33.51 10.00
N ARG A 266 6.44 -34.10 10.97
CA ARG A 266 6.45 -35.55 11.20
C ARG A 266 5.13 -36.06 11.74
N LEU A 267 4.46 -35.28 12.60
CA LEU A 267 3.15 -35.62 13.15
C LEU A 267 2.02 -35.53 12.11
N LEU A 268 2.16 -34.64 11.13
CA LEU A 268 1.15 -34.44 10.07
C LEU A 268 1.30 -35.39 8.88
N GLY A 269 2.43 -36.07 8.73
CA GLY A 269 2.79 -36.90 7.56
C GLY A 269 2.32 -38.36 7.58
N GLY A 270 1.39 -38.75 8.45
CA GLY A 270 0.96 -40.15 8.65
C GLY A 270 -0.15 -40.68 7.72
N LEU A 271 -0.54 -39.98 6.66
CA LEU A 271 -1.58 -40.42 5.72
C LEU A 271 -1.05 -40.43 4.28
N GLU A 272 -0.77 -41.63 3.77
CA GLU A 272 -0.37 -41.86 2.38
C GLU A 272 -1.50 -41.49 1.40
N VAL A 273 -1.19 -40.68 0.39
CA VAL A 273 -2.07 -40.48 -0.78
C VAL A 273 -1.32 -40.84 -2.06
N ASN A 274 -1.80 -41.91 -2.69
CA ASN A 274 -1.39 -42.42 -3.99
C ASN A 274 -1.54 -41.36 -5.10
N LYS A 275 -0.52 -41.20 -5.94
CA LYS A 275 -0.59 -40.43 -7.20
C LYS A 275 -1.12 -41.30 -8.36
N PRO A 276 -1.73 -40.68 -9.37
CA PRO A 276 -1.09 -40.79 -10.69
C PRO A 276 -1.13 -39.50 -11.56
N GLY A 277 -0.10 -39.33 -12.40
CA GLY A 277 -0.26 -38.95 -13.81
C GLY A 277 -0.18 -37.47 -14.27
N GLY A 278 1.03 -37.02 -14.64
CA GLY A 278 1.33 -36.49 -15.98
C GLY A 278 0.60 -35.26 -16.55
N SER A 279 0.99 -34.05 -16.14
CA SER A 279 1.09 -32.86 -17.01
C SER A 279 2.00 -31.85 -16.28
N LYS A 280 2.77 -31.00 -16.99
CA LYS A 280 3.65 -30.00 -16.35
C LYS A 280 2.82 -29.09 -15.44
N ALA A 281 2.81 -29.41 -14.15
CA ALA A 281 1.98 -28.76 -13.17
C ALA A 281 2.56 -27.36 -12.88
N GLY A 282 1.90 -26.33 -13.41
CA GLY A 282 2.09 -24.98 -12.91
C GLY A 282 1.73 -24.96 -11.43
N PHE A 283 2.66 -24.50 -10.59
CA PHE A 283 2.45 -24.37 -9.15
C PHE A 283 1.37 -23.30 -8.88
N ARG A 284 0.40 -23.64 -8.04
CA ARG A 284 -0.76 -22.80 -7.73
C ARG A 284 -0.61 -22.33 -6.28
N LEU A 285 -0.29 -21.05 -6.10
CA LEU A 285 -0.06 -20.45 -4.77
C LEU A 285 -1.37 -19.88 -4.21
N ASN A 286 -1.64 -20.14 -2.92
CA ASN A 286 -2.70 -19.48 -2.15
C ASN A 286 -2.03 -18.46 -1.22
N LEU A 287 -2.24 -17.18 -1.47
CA LEU A 287 -1.57 -16.09 -0.73
C LEU A 287 -2.31 -15.66 0.55
N PHE A 288 -3.55 -16.08 0.74
CA PHE A 288 -4.41 -15.63 1.83
C PHE A 288 -5.06 -16.83 2.55
N THR A 289 -4.98 -16.85 3.88
CA THR A 289 -5.70 -17.78 4.76
C THR A 289 -7.20 -17.45 4.77
N THR A 290 -8.03 -18.44 5.11
CA THR A 290 -9.50 -18.43 5.02
C THR A 290 -10.15 -17.27 5.78
N ASP A 291 -11.36 -16.88 5.36
CA ASP A 291 -12.15 -15.74 5.86
C ASP A 291 -12.38 -15.72 7.40
N GLU A 292 -12.15 -16.85 8.08
CA GLU A 292 -12.25 -17.03 9.53
C GLU A 292 -11.34 -16.07 10.34
N GLU A 293 -10.13 -15.79 9.85
CA GLU A 293 -9.18 -14.89 10.53
C GLU A 293 -9.65 -13.42 10.45
N GLU A 294 -10.36 -13.07 9.38
CA GLU A 294 -10.97 -11.75 9.18
C GLU A 294 -12.19 -11.54 10.07
N GLU A 295 -13.00 -12.60 10.27
CA GLU A 295 -14.14 -12.59 11.19
C GLU A 295 -13.69 -12.49 12.66
N HIS A 296 -12.64 -13.22 13.05
CA HIS A 296 -12.11 -13.15 14.41
C HIS A 296 -11.55 -11.77 14.76
N ALA A 297 -10.88 -11.09 13.83
CA ALA A 297 -10.38 -9.73 14.02
C ALA A 297 -11.53 -8.70 14.15
N ALA A 298 -12.67 -8.93 13.48
CA ALA A 298 -13.85 -8.08 13.59
C ALA A 298 -14.57 -8.25 14.94
N LEU A 299 -14.57 -9.46 15.49
CA LEU A 299 -15.21 -9.79 16.78
C LEU A 299 -14.41 -9.32 18.00
N ALA A 300 -13.09 -9.12 17.87
CA ALA A 300 -12.21 -8.72 18.97
C ALA A 300 -12.19 -7.21 19.28
N ARG A 301 -13.04 -6.39 18.64
CA ARG A 301 -13.07 -4.94 18.85
C ARG A 301 -14.08 -4.56 19.95
N PRO A 302 -13.72 -3.71 20.93
CA PRO A 302 -14.69 -3.19 21.90
C PRO A 302 -15.75 -2.32 21.20
N GLU A 303 -16.96 -2.29 21.78
CA GLU A 303 -18.14 -1.60 21.25
C GLU A 303 -17.87 -0.14 20.86
N GLU A 304 -18.55 0.28 19.79
CA GLU A 304 -18.38 1.53 19.07
C GLU A 304 -18.23 2.75 19.98
N LEU A 305 -17.04 3.36 19.96
CA LEU A 305 -16.89 4.75 20.40
C LEU A 305 -17.78 5.60 19.49
N SER A 306 -18.79 6.26 20.05
CA SER A 306 -19.66 7.18 19.32
C SER A 306 -18.82 8.34 18.76
N TYR A 307 -18.33 8.22 17.54
CA TYR A 307 -17.67 9.33 16.87
C TYR A 307 -18.74 10.33 16.47
N LYS A 308 -18.59 11.59 16.89
CA LYS A 308 -19.43 12.70 16.43
C LYS A 308 -19.24 12.84 14.92
N VAL A 309 -20.18 12.31 14.15
CA VAL A 309 -20.26 12.50 12.71
C VAL A 309 -20.69 13.94 12.45
N VAL A 310 -19.87 14.71 11.75
CA VAL A 310 -20.29 16.01 11.21
C VAL A 310 -20.96 15.73 9.86
N ASN A 311 -22.29 15.83 9.82
CA ASN A 311 -23.05 15.80 8.58
C ASN A 311 -22.89 17.17 7.90
N ILE A 312 -22.20 17.22 6.77
CA ILE A 312 -22.17 18.41 5.92
C ILE A 312 -23.31 18.25 4.92
N GLU A 313 -24.42 18.95 5.17
CA GLU A 313 -25.49 19.10 4.19
C GLU A 313 -25.04 20.11 3.12
N ALA A 314 -24.77 19.62 1.92
CA ALA A 314 -24.65 20.49 0.75
C ALA A 314 -26.07 20.88 0.32
N THR A 315 -26.56 22.00 0.82
CA THR A 315 -27.73 22.67 0.24
C THR A 315 -27.27 23.62 -0.87
N GLN A 316 -28.02 23.59 -1.96
CA GLN A 316 -27.83 24.33 -3.20
C GLN A 316 -28.09 25.82 -3.03
#